data_AF-A0A846BNZ0-F1
#
_entry.id   AF-A0A846BNZ0-F1
#
_cell.length_a   1.000
_cell.length_b   1.000
_cell.length_c   1.000
_cell.angle_alpha   90.00
_cell.angle_beta   90.00
_cell.angle_gamma   90.00
#
_symmetry.space_group_name_H-M   'P 1'
#
loop_
_entity.id
_entity.type
_entity.pdbx_description
1 polymer ?
#
loop_
_entity_poly.entity_id
_entity_poly.type
_entity_poly.pdbx_seq_one_letter_code
_entity_poly.pdbx_strand_id
1 'polypeptide(L)'
;MSKSDRELLPIFFDYIEQYEAASSHLKRGSLWIPRRCAQQDWVLSVWVYRIFKAKFEIALFLAEDCLLFAKDGGVVAALMYCLSDAYFHTGKMEIHFCGKAQNPTLKTGYEPVVPTSIIRVAHNFGVTITDNSKVISDSQGRELYVRITGFSQELLELLQSKNIDPVRTSFIVNRRVWTREQVELFVRYSYEPKCLLRGGISPEYFLLYQRDLLLLRFALIAERFKTLLETSDDSSSLVIEATWLDMNKQTYSLSEPLSLETAFGKPLTIPNNTSFSVVYIPRDIDEYNLFVKSDFASFFSGVLTLQVVTKDFDWVSQSTHDFARSTSEGLMISIVDTLGELDEEIQKRLHQSLSSRRSPPERPE
;
A
#
# COMPACT_ATOMS: atom_id res chain seq x y z
N MET A 1 -14.60 -17.27 -12.86
CA MET A 1 -15.17 -18.01 -11.72
C MET A 1 -15.42 -19.42 -12.18
N SER A 2 -14.96 -20.38 -11.40
CA SER A 2 -15.11 -21.80 -11.70
C SER A 2 -16.58 -22.22 -11.59
N LYS A 3 -16.96 -23.38 -12.14
CA LYS A 3 -18.30 -23.95 -11.89
C LYS A 3 -18.54 -24.19 -10.38
N SER A 4 -17.48 -24.49 -9.62
CA SER A 4 -17.59 -24.70 -8.17
C SER A 4 -17.96 -23.44 -7.41
N ASP A 5 -17.46 -22.27 -7.81
CA ASP A 5 -17.78 -20.99 -7.15
C ASP A 5 -19.28 -20.66 -7.28
N ARG A 6 -19.91 -21.08 -8.39
CA ARG A 6 -21.34 -20.87 -8.66
C ARG A 6 -22.23 -21.76 -7.79
N GLU A 7 -21.74 -22.95 -7.45
CA GLU A 7 -22.42 -23.84 -6.51
C GLU A 7 -22.27 -23.36 -5.06
N LEU A 8 -21.13 -22.74 -4.72
CA LEU A 8 -20.87 -22.21 -3.38
C LEU A 8 -21.58 -20.88 -3.08
N LEU A 9 -21.78 -20.02 -4.09
CA LEU A 9 -22.32 -18.67 -3.91
C LEU A 9 -23.58 -18.38 -4.75
N PRO A 10 -24.62 -19.24 -4.75
CA PRO A 10 -25.75 -19.15 -5.68
C PRO A 10 -26.49 -17.80 -5.58
N ILE A 11 -26.71 -17.28 -4.37
CA ILE A 11 -27.40 -16.00 -4.13
C ILE A 11 -26.63 -14.81 -4.74
N PHE A 12 -25.30 -14.85 -4.73
CA PHE A 12 -24.48 -13.79 -5.32
C PHE A 12 -24.62 -13.77 -6.85
N PHE A 13 -24.72 -14.93 -7.48
CA PHE A 13 -24.94 -15.03 -8.92
C PHE A 13 -26.33 -14.54 -9.34
N ASP A 14 -27.36 -14.76 -8.53
CA ASP A 14 -28.68 -14.17 -8.79
C ASP A 14 -28.62 -12.64 -8.83
N TYR A 15 -27.81 -12.02 -7.96
CA TYR A 15 -27.55 -10.58 -8.00
C TYR A 15 -26.81 -10.14 -9.26
N ILE A 16 -25.84 -10.93 -9.74
CA ILE A 16 -25.14 -10.68 -11.01
C ILE A 16 -26.12 -10.70 -12.17
N GLU A 17 -26.93 -11.74 -12.29
CA GLU A 17 -27.89 -11.89 -13.38
C GLU A 17 -28.90 -10.73 -13.41
N GLN A 18 -29.41 -10.32 -12.23
CA GLN A 18 -30.27 -9.15 -12.12
C GLN A 18 -29.55 -7.84 -12.47
N TYR A 19 -28.30 -7.68 -12.04
CA TYR A 19 -27.50 -6.50 -12.35
C TYR A 19 -27.29 -6.36 -13.85
N GLU A 20 -26.87 -7.43 -14.53
CA GLU A 20 -26.64 -7.46 -15.97
C GLU A 20 -27.92 -7.14 -16.75
N ALA A 21 -29.04 -7.80 -16.41
CA ALA A 21 -30.33 -7.56 -17.05
C ALA A 21 -30.88 -6.14 -16.85
N ALA A 22 -30.60 -5.52 -15.70
CA ALA A 22 -31.09 -4.18 -15.35
C ALA A 22 -30.15 -3.05 -15.82
N SER A 23 -28.86 -3.32 -15.96
CA SER A 23 -27.83 -2.34 -16.34
C SER A 23 -28.07 -1.70 -17.72
N SER A 24 -28.82 -2.37 -18.58
CA SER A 24 -29.26 -1.89 -19.90
C SER A 24 -30.47 -0.94 -19.86
N HIS A 25 -31.22 -0.87 -18.75
CA HIS A 25 -32.55 -0.24 -18.74
C HIS A 25 -32.87 0.73 -17.59
N LEU A 26 -32.03 0.86 -16.54
CA LEU A 26 -32.40 1.60 -15.31
C LEU A 26 -31.50 2.80 -14.94
N LYS A 27 -32.10 3.78 -14.25
CA LYS A 27 -31.38 4.88 -13.57
C LYS A 27 -30.49 4.29 -12.47
N ARG A 28 -29.17 4.52 -12.58
CA ARG A 28 -28.08 3.89 -11.80
C ARG A 28 -28.20 3.88 -10.26
N GLY A 29 -29.06 4.70 -9.65
CA GLY A 29 -29.09 4.92 -8.20
C GLY A 29 -29.96 3.96 -7.36
N SER A 30 -30.60 2.95 -7.94
CA SER A 30 -31.42 1.97 -7.17
C SER A 30 -31.00 0.52 -7.36
N LEU A 31 -29.98 0.30 -8.20
CA LEU A 31 -29.55 -1.02 -8.61
C LEU A 31 -28.55 -1.58 -7.61
N TRP A 32 -28.73 -2.86 -7.27
CA TRP A 32 -27.77 -3.63 -6.48
C TRP A 32 -26.55 -3.96 -7.34
N ILE A 33 -25.37 -3.56 -6.88
CA ILE A 33 -24.09 -3.72 -7.57
C ILE A 33 -23.32 -4.85 -6.87
N PRO A 34 -23.15 -6.01 -7.54
CA PRO A 34 -22.32 -7.08 -7.04
C PRO A 34 -20.83 -6.75 -7.22
N ARG A 35 -20.03 -7.12 -6.24
CA ARG A 35 -18.57 -6.99 -6.22
C ARG A 35 -17.93 -8.25 -5.65
N ARG A 36 -16.69 -8.50 -6.06
CA ARG A 36 -15.87 -9.58 -5.54
C ARG A 36 -14.44 -9.13 -5.33
N CYS A 37 -13.79 -9.70 -4.33
CA CYS A 37 -12.35 -9.67 -4.16
C CYS A 37 -11.81 -11.07 -4.41
N ALA A 38 -10.81 -11.17 -5.29
CA ALA A 38 -10.18 -12.44 -5.62
C ALA A 38 -8.67 -12.25 -5.74
N GLN A 39 -7.92 -13.27 -5.34
CA GLN A 39 -6.48 -13.34 -5.51
C GLN A 39 -6.14 -14.63 -6.25
N GLN A 40 -5.50 -14.49 -7.42
CA GLN A 40 -5.32 -15.59 -8.38
C GLN A 40 -6.68 -16.23 -8.70
N ASP A 41 -6.84 -17.53 -8.46
CA ASP A 41 -8.06 -18.28 -8.73
C ASP A 41 -9.01 -18.38 -7.52
N TRP A 42 -8.66 -17.77 -6.37
CA TRP A 42 -9.45 -17.84 -5.15
C TRP A 42 -10.34 -16.61 -4.95
N VAL A 43 -11.64 -16.83 -4.75
CA VAL A 43 -12.58 -15.77 -4.34
C VAL A 43 -12.53 -15.65 -2.83
N LEU A 44 -12.01 -14.52 -2.34
CA LEU A 44 -11.83 -14.29 -0.90
C LEU A 44 -13.12 -13.75 -0.27
N SER A 45 -13.84 -12.93 -1.03
CA SER A 45 -15.08 -12.32 -0.56
C SER A 45 -15.94 -11.79 -1.71
N VAL A 46 -17.24 -11.74 -1.45
CA VAL A 46 -18.24 -11.15 -2.32
C VAL A 46 -19.17 -10.26 -1.50
N TRP A 47 -19.59 -9.15 -2.08
CA TRP A 47 -20.57 -8.28 -1.45
C TRP A 47 -21.46 -7.64 -2.50
N VAL A 48 -22.65 -7.24 -2.06
CA VAL A 48 -23.63 -6.57 -2.91
C VAL A 48 -24.04 -5.29 -2.23
N TYR A 49 -23.86 -4.17 -2.91
CA TYR A 49 -24.15 -2.85 -2.35
C TYR A 49 -25.02 -2.01 -3.27
N ARG A 50 -25.61 -0.94 -2.74
CA ARG A 50 -26.19 0.15 -3.55
C ARG A 50 -26.00 1.47 -2.85
N ILE A 51 -26.18 2.56 -3.59
CA ILE A 51 -26.27 3.91 -3.04
C ILE A 51 -27.73 4.33 -3.05
N PHE A 52 -28.37 4.39 -1.88
CA PHE A 52 -29.77 4.75 -1.78
C PHE A 52 -29.97 5.89 -0.77
N LYS A 53 -30.63 6.98 -1.18
CA LYS A 53 -30.86 8.17 -0.33
C LYS A 53 -29.60 8.65 0.39
N ALA A 54 -28.47 8.71 -0.34
CA ALA A 54 -27.14 9.09 0.16
C ALA A 54 -26.56 8.17 1.25
N LYS A 55 -27.06 6.92 1.36
CA LYS A 55 -26.48 5.88 2.21
C LYS A 55 -25.79 4.83 1.35
N PHE A 56 -24.69 4.29 1.85
CA PHE A 56 -24.06 3.10 1.33
C PHE A 56 -24.70 1.89 2.01
N GLU A 57 -25.50 1.15 1.26
CA GLU A 57 -26.27 0.02 1.76
C GLU A 57 -25.66 -1.30 1.25
N ILE A 58 -25.44 -2.26 2.14
CA ILE A 58 -25.00 -3.62 1.82
C ILE A 58 -26.17 -4.58 2.01
N ALA A 59 -26.47 -5.34 0.96
CA ALA A 59 -27.51 -6.38 0.96
C ALA A 59 -26.96 -7.77 1.25
N LEU A 60 -25.73 -8.06 0.83
CA LEU A 60 -25.08 -9.36 1.00
C LEU A 60 -23.60 -9.13 1.31
N PHE A 61 -23.04 -9.86 2.28
CA PHE A 61 -21.62 -9.85 2.57
C PHE A 61 -21.16 -11.27 2.93
N LEU A 62 -20.40 -11.91 2.04
CA LEU A 62 -19.86 -13.24 2.25
C LEU A 62 -18.35 -13.19 2.11
N ALA A 63 -17.64 -13.81 3.03
CA ALA A 63 -16.20 -13.94 3.00
C ALA A 63 -15.81 -15.31 3.53
N GLU A 64 -14.84 -15.93 2.88
CA GLU A 64 -14.31 -17.24 3.27
C GLU A 64 -12.83 -17.11 3.62
N ASP A 65 -12.45 -17.80 4.69
CA ASP A 65 -11.05 -17.99 5.02
C ASP A 65 -10.51 -19.15 4.19
N CYS A 66 -9.38 -18.92 3.53
CA CYS A 66 -8.64 -19.97 2.84
C CYS A 66 -7.31 -20.19 3.56
N LEU A 67 -6.91 -21.46 3.71
CA LEU A 67 -5.70 -21.87 4.45
C LEU A 67 -4.40 -21.27 3.89
N LEU A 68 -4.43 -20.81 2.64
CA LEU A 68 -3.30 -20.15 1.99
C LEU A 68 -3.15 -18.68 2.39
N PHE A 69 -4.15 -18.10 3.06
CA PHE A 69 -4.17 -16.69 3.43
C PHE A 69 -4.30 -16.52 4.94
N ALA A 70 -3.96 -15.32 5.42
CA ALA A 70 -4.19 -14.95 6.80
C ALA A 70 -5.69 -15.08 7.14
N LYS A 71 -5.98 -15.60 8.34
CA LYS A 71 -7.33 -15.69 8.87
C LYS A 71 -8.02 -14.33 8.79
N ASP A 72 -9.31 -14.33 8.44
CA ASP A 72 -10.15 -13.16 8.21
C ASP A 72 -9.68 -12.25 7.04
N GLY A 73 -8.69 -12.67 6.24
CA GLY A 73 -8.13 -11.86 5.14
C GLY A 73 -9.17 -11.44 4.10
N GLY A 74 -10.14 -12.31 3.78
CA GLY A 74 -11.23 -11.99 2.87
C GLY A 74 -12.20 -10.93 3.42
N VAL A 75 -12.46 -10.96 4.74
CA VAL A 75 -13.28 -9.97 5.43
C VAL A 75 -12.57 -8.62 5.46
N VAL A 76 -11.28 -8.61 5.80
CA VAL A 76 -10.44 -7.40 5.83
C VAL A 76 -10.41 -6.75 4.45
N ALA A 77 -10.12 -7.52 3.40
CA ALA A 77 -10.11 -7.02 2.03
C ALA A 77 -11.46 -6.43 1.61
N ALA A 78 -12.57 -7.13 1.87
CA ALA A 78 -13.90 -6.62 1.55
C ALA A 78 -14.23 -5.33 2.32
N LEU A 79 -13.88 -5.24 3.60
CA LEU A 79 -14.09 -4.05 4.41
C LEU A 79 -13.28 -2.86 3.88
N MET A 80 -12.03 -3.06 3.46
CA MET A 80 -11.24 -2.00 2.83
C MET A 80 -11.96 -1.41 1.61
N TYR A 81 -12.47 -2.28 0.72
CA TYR A 81 -13.22 -1.84 -0.45
C TYR A 81 -14.54 -1.17 -0.07
N CYS A 82 -15.33 -1.78 0.83
CA CYS A 82 -16.63 -1.24 1.22
C CYS A 82 -16.51 0.15 1.89
N LEU A 83 -15.55 0.34 2.79
CA LEU A 83 -15.31 1.63 3.46
C LEU A 83 -14.80 2.69 2.47
N SER A 84 -13.91 2.28 1.56
CA SER A 84 -13.43 3.14 0.47
C SER A 84 -14.58 3.58 -0.45
N ASP A 85 -15.43 2.65 -0.88
CA ASP A 85 -16.56 2.93 -1.77
C ASP A 85 -17.65 3.75 -1.08
N ALA A 86 -17.93 3.46 0.20
CA ALA A 86 -18.83 4.25 1.02
C ALA A 86 -18.37 5.71 1.08
N TYR A 87 -17.09 5.94 1.36
CA TYR A 87 -16.52 7.28 1.41
C TYR A 87 -16.57 7.97 0.05
N PHE A 88 -16.20 7.27 -1.02
CA PHE A 88 -16.23 7.80 -2.39
C PHE A 88 -17.64 8.24 -2.80
N HIS A 89 -18.66 7.46 -2.47
CA HIS A 89 -20.03 7.73 -2.89
C HIS A 89 -20.81 8.67 -1.95
N THR A 90 -20.49 8.70 -0.66
CA THR A 90 -21.30 9.40 0.35
C THR A 90 -20.56 10.46 1.14
N GLY A 91 -19.22 10.48 1.09
CA GLY A 91 -18.36 11.31 1.93
C GLY A 91 -18.16 10.78 3.35
N LYS A 92 -18.73 9.61 3.65
CA LYS A 92 -18.66 8.94 4.95
C LYS A 92 -18.25 7.48 4.78
N MET A 93 -17.50 6.96 5.73
CA MET A 93 -17.20 5.53 5.86
C MET A 93 -18.31 4.80 6.64
N GLU A 94 -19.56 5.23 6.44
CA GLU A 94 -20.74 4.67 7.10
C GLU A 94 -21.36 3.58 6.21
N ILE A 95 -21.61 2.40 6.78
CA ILE A 95 -22.16 1.24 6.06
C ILE A 95 -23.46 0.82 6.72
N HIS A 96 -24.53 0.73 5.94
CA HIS A 96 -25.85 0.26 6.39
C HIS A 96 -26.10 -1.16 5.88
N PHE A 97 -26.29 -2.11 6.78
CA PHE A 97 -26.71 -3.47 6.43
C PHE A 97 -28.22 -3.49 6.33
N CYS A 98 -28.71 -3.90 5.15
CA CYS A 98 -30.12 -3.88 4.82
C CYS A 98 -30.55 -5.26 4.34
N GLY A 99 -31.31 -5.92 5.20
CA GLY A 99 -31.82 -7.25 4.98
C GLY A 99 -33.02 -7.48 5.90
N LYS A 100 -33.80 -8.50 5.58
CA LYS A 100 -34.84 -8.98 6.50
C LYS A 100 -34.35 -10.25 7.17
N ALA A 101 -34.54 -10.34 8.48
CA ALA A 101 -34.25 -11.56 9.24
C ALA A 101 -35.12 -12.75 8.79
N GLN A 102 -36.32 -12.46 8.26
CA GLN A 102 -37.24 -13.47 7.74
C GLN A 102 -37.55 -13.21 6.27
N ASN A 103 -37.48 -14.26 5.47
CA ASN A 103 -37.76 -14.26 4.02
C ASN A 103 -37.00 -13.14 3.27
N PRO A 104 -35.66 -13.12 3.35
CA PRO A 104 -34.88 -12.20 2.55
C PRO A 104 -35.09 -12.47 1.06
N THR A 105 -35.04 -11.41 0.28
CA THR A 105 -35.17 -11.43 -1.18
C THR A 105 -34.09 -10.54 -1.75
N LEU A 106 -33.78 -10.71 -3.04
CA LEU A 106 -32.81 -9.85 -3.74
C LEU A 106 -33.15 -8.35 -3.61
N LYS A 107 -34.44 -8.00 -3.53
CA LYS A 107 -34.89 -6.60 -3.34
C LYS A 107 -34.69 -6.07 -1.93
N THR A 108 -34.90 -6.92 -0.92
CA THR A 108 -34.84 -6.53 0.50
C THR A 108 -33.44 -6.68 1.11
N GLY A 109 -32.57 -7.43 0.43
CA GLY A 109 -31.26 -7.86 0.93
C GLY A 109 -31.37 -9.01 1.94
N TYR A 110 -30.19 -9.55 2.25
CA TYR A 110 -29.95 -10.76 3.05
C TYR A 110 -29.22 -10.48 4.38
N GLU A 111 -28.53 -9.35 4.53
CA GLU A 111 -27.86 -8.96 5.78
C GLU A 111 -28.70 -7.98 6.61
N PRO A 112 -29.48 -8.45 7.61
CA PRO A 112 -30.31 -7.56 8.42
C PRO A 112 -29.52 -6.75 9.45
N VAL A 113 -28.29 -7.17 9.75
CA VAL A 113 -27.37 -6.61 10.77
C VAL A 113 -25.93 -6.75 10.26
N VAL A 114 -24.98 -6.10 10.92
CA VAL A 114 -23.54 -6.26 10.66
C VAL A 114 -23.16 -7.74 10.89
N PRO A 115 -22.57 -8.42 9.90
CA PRO A 115 -22.15 -9.82 10.03
C PRO A 115 -21.19 -10.03 11.21
N THR A 116 -21.34 -11.16 11.90
CA THR A 116 -20.47 -11.52 13.05
C THR A 116 -19.00 -11.60 12.68
N SER A 117 -18.67 -11.97 11.43
CA SER A 117 -17.30 -11.95 10.92
C SER A 117 -16.70 -10.54 10.93
N ILE A 118 -17.47 -9.52 10.53
CA ILE A 118 -17.05 -8.12 10.59
C ILE A 118 -16.89 -7.65 12.04
N ILE A 119 -17.83 -8.01 12.93
CA ILE A 119 -17.75 -7.65 14.36
C ILE A 119 -16.48 -8.24 14.98
N ARG A 120 -16.19 -9.52 14.71
CA ARG A 120 -14.96 -10.19 15.16
C ARG A 120 -13.71 -9.46 14.66
N VAL A 121 -13.65 -9.15 13.38
CA VAL A 121 -12.51 -8.43 12.78
C VAL A 121 -12.35 -7.04 13.40
N ALA A 122 -13.44 -6.28 13.55
CA ALA A 122 -13.41 -4.97 14.18
C ALA A 122 -12.85 -5.04 15.61
N HIS A 123 -13.30 -6.03 16.40
CA HIS A 123 -12.79 -6.25 17.75
C HIS A 123 -11.29 -6.59 17.76
N ASN A 124 -10.81 -7.42 16.83
CA ASN A 124 -9.38 -7.71 16.69
C ASN A 124 -8.55 -6.46 16.39
N PHE A 125 -9.14 -5.47 15.72
CA PHE A 125 -8.53 -4.16 15.47
C PHE A 125 -8.80 -3.12 16.57
N GLY A 126 -9.44 -3.51 17.68
CA GLY A 126 -9.76 -2.64 18.81
C GLY A 126 -10.97 -1.72 18.59
N VAL A 127 -11.75 -1.92 17.54
CA VAL A 127 -12.96 -1.13 17.24
C VAL A 127 -14.20 -1.87 17.74
N THR A 128 -14.96 -1.24 18.63
CA THR A 128 -16.17 -1.84 19.19
C THR A 128 -17.38 -1.56 18.30
N ILE A 129 -18.02 -2.62 17.80
CA ILE A 129 -19.31 -2.59 17.09
C ILE A 129 -20.32 -3.39 17.91
N THR A 130 -21.46 -2.80 18.23
CA THR A 130 -22.51 -3.46 19.01
C THR A 130 -23.08 -4.66 18.25
N ASP A 131 -23.28 -5.77 18.96
CA ASP A 131 -23.98 -6.94 18.42
C ASP A 131 -25.37 -6.56 17.92
N ASN A 132 -25.77 -7.15 16.79
CA ASN A 132 -27.03 -6.85 16.10
C ASN A 132 -27.17 -5.40 15.61
N SER A 133 -26.09 -4.60 15.61
CA SER A 133 -26.11 -3.30 14.94
C SER A 133 -26.45 -3.48 13.47
N LYS A 134 -27.20 -2.53 12.90
CA LYS A 134 -27.46 -2.48 11.45
C LYS A 134 -26.49 -1.55 10.71
N VAL A 135 -25.66 -0.83 11.45
CA VAL A 135 -24.85 0.26 10.91
C VAL A 135 -23.45 0.19 11.51
N ILE A 136 -22.46 0.36 10.65
CA ILE A 136 -21.11 0.78 11.05
C ILE A 136 -21.12 2.29 10.86
N SER A 137 -20.97 3.05 11.96
CA SER A 137 -21.01 4.51 11.90
C SER A 137 -19.80 5.07 11.15
N ASP A 138 -19.86 6.33 10.70
CA ASP A 138 -18.70 6.98 10.06
C ASP A 138 -17.44 6.97 10.95
N SER A 139 -17.59 7.19 12.26
CA SER A 139 -16.46 7.17 13.19
C SER A 139 -15.83 5.78 13.30
N GLN A 140 -16.66 4.74 13.47
CA GLN A 140 -16.22 3.35 13.52
C GLN A 140 -15.55 2.95 12.19
N GLY A 141 -16.15 3.33 11.06
CA GLY A 141 -15.63 3.02 9.73
C GLY A 141 -14.27 3.67 9.46
N ARG A 142 -14.09 4.95 9.83
CA ARG A 142 -12.80 5.65 9.72
C ARG A 142 -11.72 5.01 10.58
N GLU A 143 -12.04 4.73 11.85
CA GLU A 143 -11.10 4.08 12.76
C GLU A 143 -10.70 2.70 12.25
N LEU A 144 -11.69 1.88 11.86
CA LEU A 144 -11.47 0.55 11.32
C LEU A 144 -10.63 0.59 10.04
N TYR A 145 -10.87 1.54 9.14
CA TYR A 145 -10.08 1.69 7.91
C TYR A 145 -8.60 2.01 8.19
N VAL A 146 -8.34 2.90 9.15
CA VAL A 146 -6.98 3.23 9.58
C VAL A 146 -6.30 2.03 10.23
N ARG A 147 -7.00 1.29 11.10
CA ARG A 147 -6.48 0.10 11.78
C ARG A 147 -6.17 -1.04 10.81
N ILE A 148 -7.05 -1.28 9.84
CA ILE A 148 -6.84 -2.27 8.78
C ILE A 148 -5.59 -1.95 7.95
N THR A 149 -5.34 -0.66 7.68
CA THR A 149 -4.13 -0.23 6.98
C THR A 149 -2.87 -0.61 7.75
N GLY A 150 -2.94 -0.76 9.08
CA GLY A 150 -1.85 -1.31 9.88
C GLY A 150 -0.68 -0.34 10.01
N PHE A 151 -0.95 0.95 10.23
CA PHE A 151 0.08 1.90 10.63
C PHE A 151 0.60 1.59 12.04
N SER A 152 1.89 1.82 12.28
CA SER A 152 2.45 1.78 13.63
C SER A 152 1.85 2.90 14.49
N GLN A 153 1.81 2.68 15.80
CA GLN A 153 1.32 3.69 16.74
C GLN A 153 2.16 4.98 16.67
N GLU A 154 3.48 4.84 16.50
CA GLU A 154 4.38 5.98 16.32
C GLU A 154 4.04 6.79 15.06
N LEU A 155 3.76 6.13 13.93
CA LEU A 155 3.36 6.83 12.71
C LEU A 155 2.00 7.54 12.88
N LEU A 156 1.04 6.94 13.59
CA LEU A 156 -0.25 7.59 13.87
C LEU A 156 -0.08 8.87 14.71
N GLU A 157 0.76 8.80 15.75
CA GLU A 157 1.11 9.96 16.58
C GLU A 157 1.83 11.05 15.76
N LEU A 158 2.72 10.64 14.87
CA LEU A 158 3.43 11.55 13.98
C LEU A 158 2.48 12.22 12.96
N LEU A 159 1.55 11.46 12.37
CA LEU A 159 0.50 12.00 11.49
C LEU A 159 -0.36 13.03 12.24
N GLN A 160 -0.75 12.73 13.48
CA GLN A 160 -1.54 13.62 14.32
C GLN A 160 -0.79 14.91 14.66
N SER A 161 0.47 14.80 15.11
CA SER A 161 1.30 15.97 15.46
C SER A 161 1.55 16.90 14.27
N LYS A 162 1.58 16.35 13.04
CA LYS A 162 1.74 17.12 11.79
C LYS A 162 0.41 17.52 11.14
N ASN A 163 -0.73 17.28 11.80
CA ASN A 163 -2.07 17.58 11.30
C ASN A 163 -2.33 17.00 9.88
N ILE A 164 -1.95 15.72 9.72
CA ILE A 164 -2.15 14.92 8.51
C ILE A 164 -3.29 13.94 8.79
N ASP A 165 -4.27 13.90 7.89
CA ASP A 165 -5.44 13.02 8.02
C ASP A 165 -5.05 11.54 7.80
N PRO A 166 -5.14 10.67 8.83
CA PRO A 166 -4.75 9.27 8.73
C PRO A 166 -5.67 8.47 7.79
N VAL A 167 -6.94 8.87 7.63
CA VAL A 167 -7.87 8.21 6.69
C VAL A 167 -7.41 8.45 5.25
N ARG A 168 -7.02 9.69 4.95
CA ARG A 168 -6.44 10.02 3.64
C ARG A 168 -5.13 9.29 3.39
N THR A 169 -4.24 9.25 4.38
CA THR A 169 -2.99 8.49 4.28
C THR A 169 -3.27 7.01 4.05
N SER A 170 -4.32 6.47 4.67
CA SER A 170 -4.78 5.08 4.46
C SER A 170 -5.23 4.84 3.02
N PHE A 171 -5.90 5.80 2.37
CA PHE A 171 -6.24 5.67 0.94
C PHE A 171 -5.03 5.53 0.03
N ILE A 172 -3.95 6.27 0.33
CA ILE A 172 -2.71 6.22 -0.45
C ILE A 172 -2.11 4.81 -0.39
N VAL A 173 -2.06 4.24 0.81
CA VAL A 173 -1.53 2.89 1.04
C VAL A 173 -2.43 1.81 0.45
N ASN A 174 -3.72 1.84 0.74
CA ASN A 174 -4.65 0.81 0.33
C ASN A 174 -4.89 0.79 -1.18
N ARG A 175 -4.63 1.92 -1.88
CA ARG A 175 -4.61 1.99 -3.35
C ARG A 175 -3.25 1.66 -3.96
N ARG A 176 -2.27 1.26 -3.14
CA ARG A 176 -0.91 0.92 -3.55
C ARG A 176 -0.19 2.04 -4.30
N VAL A 177 -0.49 3.28 -3.93
CA VAL A 177 0.24 4.43 -4.49
C VAL A 177 1.61 4.55 -3.81
N TRP A 178 1.63 4.40 -2.50
CA TRP A 178 2.84 4.30 -1.69
C TRP A 178 2.67 3.21 -0.65
N THR A 179 3.75 2.53 -0.25
CA THR A 179 3.71 1.56 0.84
C THR A 179 3.67 2.27 2.20
N ARG A 180 3.41 1.53 3.28
CA ARG A 180 3.36 2.11 4.64
C ARG A 180 4.74 2.65 5.04
N GLU A 181 5.77 1.90 4.69
CA GLU A 181 7.17 2.19 4.98
C GLU A 181 7.63 3.44 4.23
N GLN A 182 7.13 3.64 2.99
CA GLN A 182 7.37 4.87 2.22
C GLN A 182 6.61 6.07 2.82
N VAL A 183 5.35 5.88 3.18
CA VAL A 183 4.57 6.93 3.88
C VAL A 183 5.27 7.36 5.17
N GLU A 184 5.78 6.41 5.95
CA GLU A 184 6.51 6.70 7.18
C GLU A 184 7.76 7.56 6.90
N LEU A 185 8.56 7.15 5.91
CA LEU A 185 9.72 7.92 5.44
C LEU A 185 9.30 9.37 5.09
N PHE A 186 8.22 9.53 4.33
CA PHE A 186 7.73 10.84 3.91
C PHE A 186 7.33 11.71 5.11
N VAL A 187 6.54 11.17 6.03
CA VAL A 187 6.04 11.91 7.19
C VAL A 187 7.18 12.32 8.11
N ARG A 188 8.21 11.47 8.27
CA ARG A 188 9.39 11.76 9.10
C ARG A 188 10.29 12.84 8.49
N TYR A 189 10.69 12.68 7.22
CA TYR A 189 11.81 13.44 6.66
C TYR A 189 11.42 14.55 5.68
N SER A 190 10.21 14.55 5.13
CA SER A 190 9.73 15.67 4.30
C SER A 190 9.46 16.90 5.18
N TYR A 191 9.72 18.08 4.61
CA TYR A 191 9.38 19.35 5.25
C TYR A 191 7.86 19.62 5.19
N GLU A 192 7.21 19.28 4.07
CA GLU A 192 5.76 19.39 3.88
C GLU A 192 5.12 18.05 3.48
N PRO A 193 5.13 17.04 4.38
CA PRO A 193 4.61 15.71 4.07
C PRO A 193 3.14 15.72 3.65
N LYS A 194 2.35 16.68 4.15
CA LYS A 194 0.97 16.88 3.74
C LYS A 194 0.84 17.20 2.25
N CYS A 195 1.73 18.01 1.71
CA CYS A 195 1.75 18.41 0.30
C CYS A 195 2.21 17.23 -0.58
N LEU A 196 3.29 16.56 -0.17
CA LEU A 196 3.82 15.36 -0.84
C LEU A 196 2.77 14.23 -0.92
N LEU A 197 2.13 13.87 0.21
CA LEU A 197 1.08 12.84 0.24
C LEU A 197 -0.17 13.24 -0.56
N ARG A 198 -0.38 14.54 -0.81
CA ARG A 198 -1.47 15.02 -1.67
C ARG A 198 -1.10 15.02 -3.15
N GLY A 199 0.13 14.68 -3.50
CA GLY A 199 0.66 14.79 -4.86
C GLY A 199 0.89 16.24 -5.30
N GLY A 200 0.92 17.19 -4.36
CA GLY A 200 1.11 18.61 -4.65
C GLY A 200 2.48 19.05 -4.20
N ILE A 201 3.51 18.85 -5.01
CA ILE A 201 4.83 19.44 -4.80
C ILE A 201 4.93 20.63 -5.76
N SER A 202 5.03 21.86 -5.23
CA SER A 202 5.14 23.04 -6.08
C SER A 202 6.60 23.27 -6.49
N PRO A 203 6.92 23.33 -7.80
CA PRO A 203 8.26 23.68 -8.27
C PRO A 203 8.69 25.10 -7.86
N GLU A 204 7.72 25.96 -7.49
CA GLU A 204 7.96 27.34 -7.06
C GLU A 204 8.89 27.41 -5.83
N TYR A 205 8.92 26.35 -5.02
CA TYR A 205 9.86 26.18 -3.92
C TYR A 205 10.96 25.19 -4.30
N PHE A 206 11.82 25.58 -5.25
CA PHE A 206 12.82 24.70 -5.86
C PHE A 206 13.62 23.84 -4.86
N LEU A 207 14.14 24.43 -3.76
CA LEU A 207 14.91 23.67 -2.77
C LEU A 207 14.08 22.61 -2.03
N LEU A 208 12.82 22.93 -1.71
CA LEU A 208 11.91 21.98 -1.07
C LEU A 208 11.51 20.87 -2.04
N TYR A 209 11.23 21.26 -3.29
CA TYR A 209 10.94 20.33 -4.38
C TYR A 209 12.09 19.33 -4.59
N GLN A 210 13.34 19.81 -4.69
CA GLN A 210 14.51 18.94 -4.88
C GLN A 210 14.70 17.97 -3.72
N ARG A 211 14.51 18.44 -2.47
CA ARG A 211 14.61 17.58 -1.29
C ARG A 211 13.53 16.50 -1.27
N ASP A 212 12.28 16.88 -1.55
CA ASP A 212 11.17 15.93 -1.60
C ASP A 212 11.34 14.92 -2.76
N LEU A 213 11.85 15.37 -3.90
CA LEU A 213 12.17 14.50 -5.04
C LEU A 213 13.26 13.48 -4.66
N LEU A 214 14.29 13.91 -3.94
CA LEU A 214 15.33 13.02 -3.43
C LEU A 214 14.75 11.97 -2.48
N LEU A 215 13.85 12.37 -1.58
CA LEU A 215 13.15 11.47 -0.68
C LEU A 215 12.32 10.41 -1.42
N LEU A 216 11.60 10.84 -2.45
CA LEU A 216 10.80 9.97 -3.31
C LEU A 216 11.67 8.97 -4.08
N ARG A 217 12.86 9.39 -4.54
CA ARG A 217 13.84 8.51 -5.16
C ARG A 217 14.36 7.46 -4.19
N PHE A 218 14.73 7.83 -2.96
CA PHE A 218 15.14 6.83 -1.94
C PHE A 218 14.04 5.80 -1.67
N ALA A 219 12.79 6.25 -1.57
CA ALA A 219 11.64 5.37 -1.40
C ALA A 219 11.49 4.35 -2.54
N LEU A 220 11.69 4.76 -3.80
CA LEU A 220 11.60 3.85 -4.94
C LEU A 220 12.83 2.94 -5.06
N ILE A 221 14.04 3.46 -4.83
CA ILE A 221 15.25 2.63 -4.85
C ILE A 221 15.15 1.53 -3.78
N ALA A 222 14.68 1.86 -2.57
CA ALA A 222 14.43 0.88 -1.52
C ALA A 222 13.41 -0.18 -1.93
N GLU A 223 12.33 0.22 -2.61
CA GLU A 223 11.32 -0.72 -3.14
C GLU A 223 11.91 -1.65 -4.20
N ARG A 224 12.70 -1.12 -5.14
CA ARG A 224 13.37 -1.91 -6.18
C ARG A 224 14.40 -2.86 -5.62
N PHE A 225 15.19 -2.39 -4.66
CA PHE A 225 16.15 -3.22 -3.96
C PHE A 225 15.46 -4.36 -3.22
N LYS A 226 14.40 -4.08 -2.46
CA LYS A 226 13.63 -5.12 -1.78
C LYS A 226 13.07 -6.14 -2.77
N THR A 227 12.52 -5.69 -3.89
CA THR A 227 12.04 -6.57 -4.97
C THR A 227 13.16 -7.46 -5.49
N LEU A 228 14.35 -6.89 -5.71
CA LEU A 228 15.53 -7.64 -6.15
C LEU A 228 15.91 -8.73 -5.15
N LEU A 229 15.91 -8.44 -3.84
CA LEU A 229 16.14 -9.44 -2.79
C LEU A 229 15.10 -10.58 -2.86
N GLU A 230 13.81 -10.24 -2.97
CA GLU A 230 12.71 -11.21 -3.04
C GLU A 230 12.77 -12.09 -4.30
N THR A 231 13.26 -11.56 -5.42
CA THR A 231 13.40 -12.33 -6.68
C THR A 231 14.70 -13.13 -6.78
N SER A 232 15.71 -12.80 -5.97
CA SER A 232 17.01 -13.47 -6.01
C SER A 232 17.03 -14.82 -5.27
N ASP A 233 15.97 -15.13 -4.53
CA ASP A 233 15.77 -16.41 -3.89
C ASP A 233 14.65 -17.20 -4.58
N ASP A 234 14.95 -18.41 -5.05
CA ASP A 234 13.95 -19.36 -5.54
C ASP A 234 13.10 -19.93 -4.39
N SER A 235 13.51 -19.71 -3.13
CA SER A 235 12.78 -20.16 -1.96
C SER A 235 11.63 -19.21 -1.63
N SER A 236 10.41 -19.75 -1.60
CA SER A 236 9.22 -19.03 -1.14
C SER A 236 9.22 -18.68 0.36
N SER A 237 10.32 -18.96 1.07
CA SER A 237 10.48 -18.85 2.52
C SER A 237 11.27 -17.63 2.98
N LEU A 238 11.86 -16.85 2.07
CA LEU A 238 12.66 -15.69 2.45
C LEU A 238 11.81 -14.62 3.13
N VAL A 239 11.97 -14.49 4.45
CA VAL A 239 11.44 -13.38 5.23
C VAL A 239 12.49 -12.26 5.26
N ILE A 240 12.09 -11.09 4.78
CA ILE A 240 12.90 -9.87 4.76
C ILE A 240 12.24 -8.82 5.64
N GLU A 241 12.93 -8.43 6.71
CA GLU A 241 12.54 -7.30 7.54
C GLU A 241 13.43 -6.09 7.20
N ALA A 242 12.81 -4.93 6.99
CA ALA A 242 13.51 -3.69 6.67
C ALA A 242 13.04 -2.56 7.60
N THR A 243 13.98 -1.77 8.13
CA THR A 243 13.68 -0.63 9.00
C THR A 243 14.52 0.57 8.60
N TRP A 244 13.89 1.74 8.47
CA TRP A 244 14.58 3.00 8.19
C TRP A 244 15.40 3.44 9.41
N LEU A 245 16.70 3.70 9.20
CA LEU A 245 17.58 4.32 10.17
C LEU A 245 17.75 5.82 9.91
N ASP A 246 17.75 6.20 8.64
CA ASP A 246 17.86 7.58 8.18
C ASP A 246 17.14 7.75 6.83
N MET A 247 17.09 8.96 6.30
CA MET A 247 16.40 9.32 5.05
C MET A 247 16.79 8.43 3.86
N ASN A 248 18.04 7.99 3.79
CA ASN A 248 18.59 7.15 2.71
C ASN A 248 19.18 5.83 3.21
N LYS A 249 18.93 5.44 4.47
CA LYS A 249 19.55 4.27 5.08
C LYS A 249 18.51 3.33 5.70
N GLN A 250 18.61 2.05 5.38
CA GLN A 250 17.83 0.99 6.00
C GLN A 250 18.72 -0.09 6.60
N THR A 251 18.21 -0.74 7.66
CA THR A 251 18.72 -2.03 8.11
C THR A 251 17.83 -3.14 7.58
N TYR A 252 18.45 -4.19 7.07
CA TYR A 252 17.79 -5.40 6.62
C TYR A 252 18.17 -6.56 7.51
N SER A 253 17.23 -7.48 7.74
CA SER A 253 17.45 -8.77 8.37
C SER A 253 16.85 -9.87 7.50
N LEU A 254 17.63 -10.93 7.27
CA LEU A 254 17.25 -12.07 6.44
C LEU A 254 17.18 -13.35 7.28
N SER A 255 16.17 -14.16 6.99
CA SER A 255 16.01 -15.51 7.58
C SER A 255 16.93 -16.55 6.93
N GLU A 256 17.22 -16.39 5.65
CA GLU A 256 17.99 -17.34 4.82
C GLU A 256 19.20 -16.64 4.16
N PRO A 257 20.22 -17.39 3.71
CA PRO A 257 21.37 -16.79 3.06
C PRO A 257 20.97 -16.31 1.66
N LEU A 258 21.57 -15.20 1.21
CA LEU A 258 21.23 -14.55 -0.05
C LEU A 258 22.46 -14.33 -0.91
N SER A 259 22.36 -14.63 -2.20
CA SER A 259 23.42 -14.33 -3.17
C SER A 259 22.96 -13.25 -4.12
N LEU A 260 23.71 -12.14 -4.19
CA LEU A 260 23.41 -10.99 -5.03
C LEU A 260 24.52 -10.77 -6.03
N GLU A 261 24.17 -10.42 -7.27
CA GLU A 261 25.15 -9.92 -8.22
C GLU A 261 25.48 -8.45 -7.89
N THR A 262 26.77 -8.13 -7.79
CA THR A 262 27.23 -6.76 -7.56
C THR A 262 27.34 -6.01 -8.88
N ALA A 263 27.37 -4.68 -8.81
CA ALA A 263 27.56 -3.81 -9.97
C ALA A 263 28.86 -4.12 -10.76
N PHE A 264 29.81 -4.82 -10.16
CA PHE A 264 31.07 -5.23 -10.78
C PHE A 264 31.08 -6.70 -11.25
N GLY A 265 29.92 -7.37 -11.28
CA GLY A 265 29.76 -8.75 -11.75
C GLY A 265 30.32 -9.82 -10.81
N LYS A 266 30.70 -9.46 -9.58
CA LYS A 266 31.10 -10.43 -8.54
C LYS A 266 29.88 -10.78 -7.69
N PRO A 267 29.60 -12.07 -7.42
CA PRO A 267 28.54 -12.43 -6.49
C PRO A 267 28.95 -12.06 -5.06
N LEU A 268 28.02 -11.49 -4.31
CA LEU A 268 28.09 -11.25 -2.87
C LEU A 268 27.14 -12.22 -2.16
N THR A 269 27.67 -13.02 -1.25
CA THR A 269 26.84 -13.89 -0.40
C THR A 269 26.68 -13.28 0.99
N ILE A 270 25.43 -13.01 1.36
CA ILE A 270 25.04 -12.58 2.69
C ILE A 270 24.61 -13.83 3.48
N PRO A 271 25.27 -14.16 4.61
CA PRO A 271 24.88 -15.31 5.42
C PRO A 271 23.47 -15.15 6.02
N ASN A 272 22.85 -16.27 6.39
CA ASN A 272 21.57 -16.24 7.10
C ASN A 272 21.68 -15.53 8.46
N ASN A 273 20.55 -15.06 8.98
CA ASN A 273 20.45 -14.37 10.27
C ASN A 273 21.43 -13.20 10.43
N THR A 274 21.89 -12.63 9.31
CA THR A 274 22.81 -11.50 9.30
C THR A 274 22.03 -10.23 9.05
N SER A 275 22.11 -9.28 9.98
CA SER A 275 21.63 -7.93 9.74
C SER A 275 22.70 -7.13 8.99
N PHE A 276 22.27 -6.40 7.97
CA PHE A 276 23.15 -5.51 7.20
C PHE A 276 22.49 -4.16 6.97
N SER A 277 23.32 -3.15 6.76
CA SER A 277 22.88 -1.81 6.40
C SER A 277 22.88 -1.64 4.89
N VAL A 278 21.96 -0.82 4.41
CA VAL A 278 21.86 -0.44 3.01
C VAL A 278 21.78 1.07 2.93
N VAL A 279 22.58 1.67 2.07
CA VAL A 279 22.55 3.10 1.76
C VAL A 279 22.14 3.29 0.31
N TYR A 280 21.10 4.08 0.10
CA TYR A 280 20.54 4.38 -1.20
C TYR A 280 21.17 5.65 -1.78
N ILE A 281 21.68 5.53 -3.00
CA ILE A 281 22.42 6.59 -3.67
C ILE A 281 21.80 6.78 -5.07
N PRO A 282 20.78 7.64 -5.22
CA PRO A 282 20.32 8.05 -6.55
C PRO A 282 21.40 8.89 -7.21
N ARG A 283 21.52 8.77 -8.53
CA ARG A 283 22.33 9.69 -9.33
C ARG A 283 21.86 11.14 -9.14
N ASP A 284 22.81 12.06 -9.03
CA ASP A 284 22.56 13.50 -9.00
C ASP A 284 23.21 14.23 -10.18
N ILE A 285 23.20 15.57 -10.14
CA ILE A 285 23.77 16.43 -11.19
C ILE A 285 25.31 16.29 -11.29
N ASP A 286 25.96 15.90 -10.20
CA ASP A 286 27.39 15.62 -10.11
C ASP A 286 27.66 14.12 -10.27
N GLU A 287 26.71 13.40 -10.87
CA GLU A 287 26.67 11.93 -11.05
C GLU A 287 26.62 11.17 -9.72
N TYR A 288 27.77 10.64 -9.33
CA TYR A 288 28.01 9.99 -8.04
C TYR A 288 29.20 10.64 -7.32
N ASN A 289 29.78 11.70 -7.88
CA ASN A 289 31.12 12.17 -7.51
C ASN A 289 31.19 12.86 -6.13
N LEU A 290 30.06 13.38 -5.61
CA LEU A 290 30.02 14.09 -4.33
C LEU A 290 30.04 13.19 -3.09
N PHE A 291 29.59 11.94 -3.20
CA PHE A 291 29.34 11.08 -2.03
C PHE A 291 30.51 10.14 -1.69
N VAL A 292 31.57 10.13 -2.49
CA VAL A 292 32.47 8.94 -2.50
C VAL A 292 33.59 8.97 -1.44
N LYS A 293 33.79 10.06 -0.69
CA LYS A 293 34.82 10.08 0.38
C LYS A 293 34.25 10.06 1.80
N SER A 294 33.31 10.93 2.14
CA SER A 294 32.74 11.00 3.50
C SER A 294 31.84 9.82 3.79
N ASP A 295 30.98 9.46 2.83
CA ASP A 295 29.98 8.42 3.06
C ASP A 295 30.71 7.09 3.12
N PHE A 296 31.60 6.82 2.16
CA PHE A 296 32.46 5.63 2.15
C PHE A 296 33.36 5.51 3.39
N ALA A 297 33.87 6.63 3.93
CA ALA A 297 34.69 6.64 5.14
C ALA A 297 33.88 6.43 6.44
N SER A 298 32.57 6.69 6.42
CA SER A 298 31.71 6.49 7.60
C SER A 298 31.32 5.02 7.84
N PHE A 299 31.67 4.10 6.93
CA PHE A 299 31.23 2.70 6.94
C PHE A 299 32.21 1.70 7.57
N PHE A 300 33.32 2.15 8.18
CA PHE A 300 34.27 1.26 8.87
C PHE A 300 33.75 0.69 10.22
N SER A 301 32.44 0.75 10.50
CA SER A 301 31.83 0.01 11.59
C SER A 301 31.70 -1.47 11.21
N GLY A 302 31.88 -2.40 12.15
CA GLY A 302 31.85 -3.87 11.91
C GLY A 302 30.51 -4.47 11.46
N VAL A 303 29.67 -3.72 10.75
CA VAL A 303 28.38 -4.10 10.17
C VAL A 303 28.50 -4.07 8.65
N LEU A 304 28.13 -5.16 7.98
CA LEU A 304 28.06 -5.23 6.53
C LEU A 304 27.17 -4.09 6.00
N THR A 305 27.72 -3.24 5.13
CA THR A 305 26.98 -2.13 4.53
C THR A 305 27.03 -2.22 3.02
N LEU A 306 25.86 -2.26 2.38
CA LEU A 306 25.70 -2.26 0.93
C LEU A 306 25.35 -0.87 0.44
N GLN A 307 25.81 -0.58 -0.78
CA GLN A 307 25.47 0.64 -1.48
C GLN A 307 24.58 0.28 -2.65
N VAL A 308 23.42 0.93 -2.74
CA VAL A 308 22.45 0.66 -3.79
C VAL A 308 22.35 1.89 -4.67
N VAL A 309 22.74 1.73 -5.93
CA VAL A 309 22.81 2.77 -6.95
C VAL A 309 21.78 2.51 -8.04
N THR A 310 21.45 3.53 -8.83
CA THR A 310 20.62 3.35 -10.04
C THR A 310 21.45 2.76 -11.18
N LYS A 311 20.77 2.24 -12.19
CA LYS A 311 21.40 1.68 -13.40
C LYS A 311 22.31 2.66 -14.14
N ASP A 312 22.11 3.96 -13.94
CA ASP A 312 23.00 4.99 -14.49
C ASP A 312 24.46 4.82 -14.08
N PHE A 313 24.74 4.06 -13.02
CA PHE A 313 26.11 3.72 -12.64
C PHE A 313 26.90 3.05 -13.79
N ASP A 314 26.22 2.34 -14.69
CA ASP A 314 26.86 1.71 -15.86
C ASP A 314 27.40 2.73 -16.88
N TRP A 315 26.99 4.00 -16.77
CA TRP A 315 27.34 5.08 -17.70
C TRP A 315 28.21 6.18 -17.07
N VAL A 316 28.70 5.97 -15.85
CA VAL A 316 29.58 6.95 -15.18
C VAL A 316 30.97 6.98 -15.80
N SER A 317 31.73 8.02 -15.49
CA SER A 317 33.11 8.12 -15.95
C SER A 317 33.97 6.93 -15.46
N GLN A 318 34.96 6.52 -16.27
CA GLN A 318 35.90 5.46 -15.88
C GLN A 318 36.59 5.76 -14.54
N SER A 319 36.91 7.03 -14.28
CA SER A 319 37.49 7.46 -13.00
C SER A 319 36.56 7.21 -11.81
N THR A 320 35.26 7.45 -11.96
CA THR A 320 34.26 7.19 -10.92
C THR A 320 34.12 5.69 -10.70
N HIS A 321 34.09 4.91 -11.77
CA HIS A 321 34.02 3.45 -11.72
C HIS A 321 35.25 2.84 -11.02
N ASP A 322 36.46 3.27 -11.39
CA ASP A 322 37.71 2.81 -10.78
C ASP A 322 37.80 3.18 -9.30
N PHE A 323 37.34 4.38 -8.95
CA PHE A 323 37.30 4.81 -7.55
C PHE A 323 36.31 3.98 -6.73
N ALA A 324 35.07 3.83 -7.20
CA ALA A 324 34.06 3.00 -6.55
C ALA A 324 34.54 1.55 -6.38
N ARG A 325 35.19 1.00 -7.40
CA ARG A 325 35.79 -0.33 -7.34
C ARG A 325 36.85 -0.42 -6.24
N SER A 326 37.70 0.59 -6.10
CA SER A 326 38.76 0.61 -5.08
C SER A 326 38.24 0.73 -3.64
N THR A 327 37.06 1.32 -3.44
CA THR A 327 36.50 1.61 -2.10
C THR A 327 35.39 0.67 -1.66
N SER A 328 34.70 0.02 -2.60
CA SER A 328 33.49 -0.78 -2.34
C SER A 328 33.46 -2.09 -3.12
N GLU A 329 34.63 -2.64 -3.50
CA GLU A 329 34.69 -3.86 -4.31
C GLU A 329 33.84 -4.97 -3.69
N GLY A 330 32.74 -5.31 -4.38
CA GLY A 330 31.82 -6.37 -3.95
C GLY A 330 30.68 -5.95 -3.01
N LEU A 331 30.49 -4.66 -2.70
CA LEU A 331 29.43 -4.16 -1.82
C LEU A 331 28.44 -3.19 -2.50
N MET A 332 28.65 -2.91 -3.78
CA MET A 332 27.77 -2.06 -4.58
C MET A 332 26.79 -2.90 -5.39
N ILE A 333 25.50 -2.59 -5.29
CA ILE A 333 24.40 -3.25 -5.98
C ILE A 333 23.70 -2.22 -6.86
N SER A 334 23.49 -2.56 -8.13
CA SER A 334 22.75 -1.72 -9.07
C SER A 334 21.31 -2.19 -9.15
N ILE A 335 20.34 -1.28 -9.02
CA ILE A 335 18.95 -1.59 -9.37
C ILE A 335 18.74 -1.48 -10.89
N VAL A 336 17.66 -2.07 -11.38
CA VAL A 336 17.37 -2.11 -12.83
C VAL A 336 16.94 -0.75 -13.41
N ASP A 337 16.37 0.13 -12.58
CA ASP A 337 15.84 1.42 -13.01
C ASP A 337 16.94 2.49 -13.08
N THR A 338 16.85 3.34 -14.10
CA THR A 338 17.57 4.61 -14.24
C THR A 338 16.89 5.72 -13.44
N LEU A 339 17.59 6.83 -13.20
CA LEU A 339 17.03 8.01 -12.54
C LEU A 339 15.81 8.55 -13.28
N GLY A 340 15.83 8.54 -14.61
CA GLY A 340 14.70 8.99 -15.44
C GLY A 340 13.46 8.13 -15.24
N GLU A 341 13.60 6.80 -15.22
CA GLU A 341 12.49 5.87 -14.98
C GLU A 341 11.92 6.01 -13.56
N LEU A 342 12.80 6.23 -12.56
CA LEU A 342 12.35 6.55 -11.20
C LEU A 342 11.53 7.83 -11.16
N ASP A 343 12.01 8.91 -11.80
CA ASP A 343 11.30 10.18 -11.83
C ASP A 343 9.93 10.07 -12.54
N GLU A 344 9.85 9.31 -13.62
CA GLU A 344 8.57 9.03 -14.31
C GLU A 344 7.57 8.30 -13.40
N GLU A 345 8.03 7.27 -12.68
CA GLU A 345 7.19 6.54 -11.72
C GLU A 345 6.77 7.44 -10.54
N ILE A 346 7.65 8.33 -10.07
CA ILE A 346 7.32 9.34 -9.06
C ILE A 346 6.19 10.24 -9.57
N GLN A 347 6.31 10.81 -10.77
CA GLN A 347 5.27 11.69 -11.32
C GLN A 347 3.94 10.95 -11.48
N LYS A 348 3.97 9.70 -11.92
CA LYS A 348 2.79 8.84 -12.01
C LYS A 348 2.12 8.62 -10.64
N ARG A 349 2.89 8.31 -9.58
CA ARG A 349 2.36 8.11 -8.22
C ARG A 349 1.87 9.41 -7.58
N LEU A 350 2.54 10.53 -7.82
CA LEU A 350 2.06 11.85 -7.39
C LEU A 350 0.73 12.20 -8.08
N HIS A 351 0.61 11.93 -9.39
CA HIS A 351 -0.64 12.10 -10.12
C HIS A 351 -1.77 11.19 -9.60
N GLN A 352 -1.46 9.93 -9.29
CA GLN A 352 -2.43 9.02 -8.67
C GLN A 352 -2.86 9.51 -7.28
N SER A 353 -1.93 10.05 -6.49
CA SER A 353 -2.21 10.70 -5.20
C SER A 353 -3.17 11.89 -5.36
N LEU A 354 -3.00 12.70 -6.42
CA LEU A 354 -3.94 13.75 -6.78
C LEU A 354 -5.31 13.19 -7.17
N SER A 355 -5.38 12.13 -7.98
CA SER A 355 -6.66 11.53 -8.41
C SER A 355 -7.52 10.97 -7.26
N SER A 356 -6.89 10.69 -6.11
CA SER A 356 -7.60 10.37 -4.86
C SER A 356 -8.41 11.56 -4.30
N ARG A 357 -8.25 12.78 -4.86
CA ARG A 357 -9.03 14.01 -4.54
C ARG A 357 -10.48 14.00 -4.98
N ARG A 358 -11.06 12.93 -5.54
CA ARG A 358 -12.53 12.90 -5.71
C ARG A 358 -13.20 12.81 -4.34
N SER A 359 -13.09 13.88 -3.55
CA SER A 359 -14.07 14.30 -2.58
C SER A 359 -15.42 14.23 -3.28
N PRO A 360 -16.47 13.70 -2.62
CA PRO A 360 -17.82 14.06 -3.02
C PRO A 360 -17.88 15.60 -3.09
N PRO A 361 -18.69 16.19 -4.00
CA PRO A 361 -18.86 17.63 -4.05
C PRO A 361 -19.12 18.13 -2.63
N GLU A 362 -18.31 19.11 -2.19
CA GLU A 362 -18.57 19.83 -0.94
C GLU A 362 -20.05 20.20 -0.96
N ARG A 363 -20.83 19.62 -0.04
CA ARG A 363 -22.22 20.03 0.11
C ARG A 363 -22.16 21.50 0.51
N PRO A 364 -22.89 22.40 -0.17
CA PRO A 364 -23.19 23.68 0.44
C PRO A 364 -23.89 23.39 1.78
N GLU A 365 -23.40 24.02 2.84
CA GLU A 365 -24.03 23.99 4.17
C GLU A 365 -25.51 24.39 4.13
#